data_AF-A0A940RD79-F1
#
_entry.id   AF-A0A940RD79-F1
#
_cell.length_a   1.000
_cell.length_b   1.000
_cell.length_c   1.000
_cell.angle_alpha   90.00
_cell.angle_beta   90.00
_cell.angle_gamma   90.00
#
_symmetry.space_group_name_H-M   'P 1'
#
loop_
_entity.id
_entity.type
_entity.pdbx_description
1 polymer ?
#
loop_
_entity_poly.entity_id
_entity_poly.type
_entity_poly.pdbx_seq_one_letter_code
_entity_poly.pdbx_strand_id
1 'polypeptide(L)' 'TSASVPHEKVGLVCEPQPGSIADAILRFYQLGEQYFTPHLKTEKQKFSWQRLTDEIFRLVT' A
#
# COMPACT_ATOMS: atom_id res chain seq x y z
N THR A 1 -3.64 12.43 -7.86
CA THR A 1 -2.66 12.20 -6.77
C THR A 1 -3.07 10.95 -6.02
N SER A 2 -2.39 9.82 -6.25
CA SER A 2 -2.68 8.49 -5.67
C SER A 2 -2.27 8.39 -4.19
N ALA A 3 -2.57 9.42 -3.39
CA ALA A 3 -1.95 9.70 -2.09
C ALA A 3 -2.21 8.66 -0.98
N SER A 4 -3.06 7.66 -1.22
CA SER A 4 -3.37 6.61 -0.23
C SER A 4 -2.47 5.37 -0.34
N VAL A 5 -1.70 5.19 -1.42
CA VAL A 5 -0.87 4.00 -1.63
C VAL A 5 0.61 4.35 -1.42
N PRO A 6 1.23 3.89 -0.32
CA PRO A 6 2.65 4.13 -0.07
C PRO A 6 3.55 3.53 -1.16
N HIS A 7 4.17 4.41 -1.96
CA HIS A 7 5.13 4.05 -3.00
C HIS A 7 6.34 3.29 -2.41
N GLU A 8 6.82 2.28 -3.14
CA GLU A 8 7.91 1.38 -2.75
C GLU A 8 7.71 0.69 -1.38
N LYS A 9 6.49 0.64 -0.85
CA LYS A 9 6.20 -0.10 0.40
C LYS A 9 5.17 -1.19 0.18
N VAL A 10 4.02 -0.84 -0.39
CA VAL A 10 2.93 -1.81 -0.66
C VAL A 10 2.69 -2.01 -2.16
N GLY A 11 3.59 -1.49 -2.98
CA GLY A 11 3.53 -1.50 -4.43
C GLY A 11 4.29 -0.31 -5.00
N LEU A 12 4.19 -0.10 -6.31
CA LEU A 12 4.79 1.02 -7.01
C LEU A 12 3.70 1.92 -7.57
N VAL A 13 3.82 3.21 -7.28
CA VAL A 13 3.02 4.26 -7.91
C VAL A 13 3.81 4.80 -9.09
N CYS A 14 3.18 4.83 -10.26
CA CYS A 14 3.76 5.32 -11.50
C CYS A 14 2.78 6.25 -12.22
N GLU A 15 3.31 7.03 -13.16
CA GLU A 15 2.51 7.89 -14.02
C GLU A 15 1.75 7.03 -15.05
N PRO A 16 0.55 7.43 -15.51
CA PRO A 16 -0.30 6.63 -16.40
C PRO A 16 0.19 6.59 -17.87
N GLN A 17 1.50 6.46 -18.08
CA GLN A 17 2.16 6.44 -19.38
C GLN A 17 2.78 5.06 -19.58
N PRO A 18 2.71 4.48 -20.81
CA PRO A 18 3.17 3.12 -21.06
C PRO A 18 4.60 2.83 -20.58
N GLY A 19 5.53 3.77 -20.79
CA GLY A 19 6.92 3.62 -20.34
C GLY A 19 7.04 3.57 -18.81
N SER A 20 6.37 4.48 -18.10
CA SER A 20 6.41 4.54 -16.62
C SER A 20 5.80 3.28 -15.99
N ILE A 21 4.72 2.75 -16.59
CA ILE A 21 4.10 1.49 -16.17
C ILE A 21 5.06 0.31 -16.42
N ALA A 22 5.69 0.23 -17.58
CA ALA A 22 6.64 -0.83 -17.91
C ALA A 22 7.84 -0.84 -16.94
N ASP A 23 8.42 0.33 -16.67
CA ASP A 23 9.52 0.48 -15.71
C ASP A 23 9.10 0.07 -14.29
N ALA A 24 7.89 0.46 -13.86
CA ALA A 24 7.35 0.06 -12.57
C ALA A 24 7.13 -1.46 -12.48
N ILE A 25 6.63 -2.11 -13.53
CA ILE A 25 6.47 -3.57 -13.55
C ILE A 25 7.84 -4.25 -13.41
N LEU A 26 8.85 -3.82 -14.18
CA LEU A 26 10.20 -4.38 -14.07
C LEU A 26 10.77 -4.20 -12.65
N ARG A 27 10.64 -2.99 -12.10
CA ARG A 27 11.08 -2.68 -10.73
C ARG A 27 10.37 -3.53 -9.67
N PHE A 28 9.07 -3.77 -9.83
CA PHE A 28 8.29 -4.61 -8.92
C PHE A 28 8.87 -6.03 -8.84
N TYR A 29 9.19 -6.63 -9.99
CA TYR A 29 9.80 -7.95 -10.06
C TYR A 29 11.25 -7.97 -9.57
N GLN A 30 12.01 -6.88 -9.71
CA GLN A 30 13.35 -6.74 -9.14
C GLN A 30 13.35 -6.71 -7.61
N LEU A 31 12.38 -6.02 -7.00
CA LEU A 31 12.24 -5.94 -5.54
C LEU A 31 11.77 -7.27 -4.93
N GLY A 32 10.82 -7.93 -5.60
CA GLY A 32 10.34 -9.26 -5.21
C GLY A 32 9.48 -9.30 -3.96
N GLU A 33 8.88 -10.46 -3.70
CA GLU A 33 7.86 -10.65 -2.65
C GLU A 33 8.40 -10.39 -1.23
N GLN A 34 9.64 -10.77 -0.96
CA GLN A 34 10.27 -10.63 0.36
C GLN A 34 10.39 -9.18 0.79
N TYR A 35 10.59 -8.27 -0.16
CA TYR A 35 10.63 -6.83 0.08
C TYR A 35 9.25 -6.30 0.52
N PHE A 36 8.18 -6.66 -0.21
CA PHE A 36 6.85 -6.10 0.01
C PHE A 36 6.08 -6.76 1.18
N THR A 37 6.30 -8.05 1.45
CA THR A 37 5.57 -8.81 2.48
C THR A 37 5.53 -8.15 3.87
N PRO A 38 6.65 -7.73 4.48
CA PRO A 38 6.63 -7.10 5.80
C PRO A 38 5.88 -5.77 5.81
N HIS A 39 6.03 -4.98 4.73
CA HIS A 39 5.34 -3.71 4.57
C HIS A 39 3.82 -3.91 4.39
N LEU A 40 3.40 -4.88 3.57
CA LEU A 40 1.99 -5.23 3.38
C LEU A 40 1.33 -5.70 4.67
N LYS A 41 2.01 -6.54 5.47
CA LYS A 41 1.52 -6.97 6.78
C LYS A 41 1.29 -5.78 7.71
N THR A 42 2.20 -4.82 7.71
CA THR A 42 2.12 -3.63 8.57
C THR A 42 1.01 -2.68 8.10
N GLU A 43 0.91 -2.41 6.80
CA GLU A 43 -0.08 -1.49 6.25
C GLU A 43 -1.51 -2.02 6.43
N LYS A 44 -1.71 -3.33 6.26
CA LYS A 44 -3.01 -3.99 6.47
C LYS A 44 -3.58 -3.79 7.87
N GLN A 45 -2.73 -3.64 8.90
CA GLN A 45 -3.21 -3.38 10.27
C GLN A 45 -3.97 -2.07 10.39
N LYS A 46 -3.74 -1.09 9.50
CA LYS A 46 -4.48 0.17 9.50
C LYS A 46 -5.96 -0.02 9.18
N PHE A 47 -6.29 -1.09 8.46
CA PHE A 47 -7.63 -1.41 8.00
C PHE A 47 -8.23 -2.60 8.77
N SER A 48 -7.75 -2.85 9.98
CA SER A 48 -8.29 -3.92 10.82
C SER A 48 -9.72 -3.60 11.29
N TRP A 49 -10.53 -4.64 11.45
CA TRP A 49 -11.88 -4.50 12.03
C TRP A 49 -11.84 -3.85 13.41
N GLN A 50 -10.83 -4.15 14.21
CA GLN A 50 -10.62 -3.54 15.52
C GLN A 50 -10.47 -2.03 15.41
N ARG A 51 -9.60 -1.51 14.52
CA ARG A 51 -9.47 -0.07 14.32
C ARG A 51 -10.77 0.59 13.87
N LEU A 52 -11.53 -0.09 13.01
CA LEU A 52 -12.84 0.41 12.57
C LEU A 52 -13.81 0.51 13.75
N THR A 53 -13.97 -0.55 14.54
CA THR A 53 -14.90 -0.55 15.68
C THR A 53 -14.47 0.44 16.75
N ASP A 54 -13.18 0.54 17.04
CA ASP A 54 -12.63 1.48 18.03
C ASP A 54 -12.96 2.93 17.63
N GLU A 55 -12.80 3.26 16.35
CA GLU A 55 -13.09 4.60 15.84
C GLU A 55 -14.60 4.92 15.87
N ILE A 56 -15.46 3.93 15.59
CA ILE A 56 -16.91 4.09 15.73
C ILE A 56 -17.28 4.37 17.20
N PHE A 57 -16.76 3.60 18.15
CA PHE A 57 -17.04 3.81 19.57
C PHE A 57 -16.51 5.15 20.08
N ARG A 58 -15.35 5.61 19.57
CA ARG A 58 -14.75 6.93 19.87
C ARG A 58 -15.63 8.09 19.43
N LEU A 59 -16.43 7.94 18.36
CA LEU A 59 -17.31 8.99 17.85
C LEU A 59 -18.68 9.02 18.55
N VAL A 60 -19.11 7.89 19.09
CA VAL A 60 -20.40 7.74 19.78
C VAL A 60 -20.31 8.11 21.27
N THR A 61 -19.13 7.95 21.88
CA THR A 61 -18.86 8.25 23.29
C THR A 61 -18.21 9.62 23.42
#